data_AF-A0A5K0UWD3-F1
#
_entry.id   AF-A0A5K0UWD3-F1
#
_cell.length_a   1.000
_cell.length_b   1.000
_cell.length_c   1.000
_cell.angle_alpha   90.00
_cell.angle_beta   90.00
_cell.angle_gamma   90.00
#
_symmetry.space_group_name_H-M   'P 1'
#
loop_
_entity.id
_entity.type
_entity.pdbx_description
1 polymer ?
#
loop_
_entity_poly.entity_id
_entity_poly.type
_entity_poly.pdbx_seq_one_letter_code
_entity_poly.pdbx_strand_id
1 'polypeptide(L)'
;LHKKETCEAVTVIETPPMIVVGVVGYIKTPRGLRTLNTVWAQHLSEEVRRRFYKNWYKSKKKAFTKYSKKYENDTGKKEIEAELEKMKKYASVVRVLAHTQ
;
A
#
# COMPACT_ATOMS: atom_id res chain seq x y z
N LEU A 1 40.87 2.17 19.49
CA LEU A 1 39.85 1.61 18.56
C LEU A 1 40.43 1.23 17.19
N HIS A 2 41.44 1.92 16.66
CA HIS A 2 42.07 1.47 15.41
C HIS A 2 42.76 0.10 15.56
N LYS A 3 42.31 -0.90 14.76
CA LYS A 3 42.81 -2.29 14.72
C LYS A 3 42.81 -3.00 16.09
N LYS A 4 41.86 -2.67 16.97
CA LYS A 4 41.64 -3.38 18.23
C LYS A 4 40.20 -3.90 18.26
N GLU A 5 40.00 -5.09 18.81
CA GLU A 5 38.67 -5.66 19.03
C GLU A 5 37.87 -4.81 20.02
N THR A 6 36.60 -4.61 19.73
CA THR A 6 35.66 -3.87 20.58
C THR A 6 34.30 -4.55 20.59
N CYS A 7 33.68 -4.64 21.77
CA CYS A 7 32.34 -5.19 21.92
C CYS A 7 31.30 -4.10 21.65
N GLU A 8 30.48 -4.31 20.63
CA GLU A 8 29.33 -3.44 20.31
C GLU A 8 28.04 -4.20 20.58
N ALA A 9 27.10 -3.58 21.30
CA ALA A 9 25.78 -4.15 21.52
C ALA A 9 24.96 -4.04 20.23
N VAL A 10 24.40 -5.17 19.78
CA VAL A 10 23.56 -5.23 18.57
C VAL A 10 22.20 -5.83 18.91
N THR A 11 21.17 -5.34 18.22
CA THR A 11 19.83 -5.93 18.22
C THR A 11 19.60 -6.63 16.89
N VAL A 12 19.24 -7.91 16.94
CA VAL A 12 18.89 -8.67 15.74
C VAL A 12 17.39 -8.51 15.47
N ILE A 13 17.05 -7.97 14.31
CA ILE A 13 15.66 -7.75 13.89
C ILE A 13 15.41 -8.60 12.65
N GLU A 14 14.41 -9.49 12.72
CA GLU A 14 13.93 -10.19 11.55
C GLU A 14 13.13 -9.24 10.66
N THR A 15 13.51 -9.16 9.38
CA THR A 15 12.90 -8.26 8.39
C THR A 15 12.38 -9.06 7.21
N PRO A 16 11.22 -9.75 7.35
CA PRO A 16 10.67 -10.54 6.27
C PRO A 16 10.30 -9.64 5.07
N PRO A 17 10.23 -10.19 3.85
CA PRO A 17 9.90 -9.43 2.66
C PRO A 17 8.57 -8.69 2.80
N MET A 18 8.57 -7.41 2.42
CA MET A 18 7.36 -6.60 2.35
C MET A 18 6.68 -6.72 0.99
N ILE A 19 5.36 -6.84 1.00
CA ILE A 19 4.54 -6.93 -0.20
C ILE A 19 3.85 -5.59 -0.43
N VAL A 20 4.03 -5.03 -1.62
CA VAL A 20 3.38 -3.80 -2.08
C VAL A 20 1.98 -4.11 -2.59
N VAL A 21 0.99 -3.39 -2.06
CA VAL A 21 -0.44 -3.64 -2.32
C VAL A 21 -1.18 -2.45 -2.92
N GLY A 22 -0.54 -1.28 -3.00
CA GLY A 22 -1.15 -0.10 -3.59
C GLY A 22 -0.25 1.12 -3.54
N VAL A 23 -0.74 2.22 -4.07
CA VAL A 23 -0.06 3.52 -4.12
C VAL A 23 -1.05 4.62 -3.75
N VAL A 24 -0.60 5.58 -2.95
CA VAL A 24 -1.36 6.77 -2.54
C VAL A 24 -0.66 8.02 -3.03
N GLY A 25 -1.41 8.87 -3.72
CA GLY A 25 -0.99 10.21 -4.08
C GLY A 25 -1.40 11.24 -3.03
N TYR A 26 -0.50 12.16 -2.70
CA TYR A 26 -0.79 13.31 -1.84
C TYR A 26 -0.57 14.61 -2.60
N ILE A 27 -1.52 15.54 -2.47
CA ILE A 27 -1.44 16.88 -3.03
C ILE A 27 -1.16 17.89 -1.92
N LYS A 28 -0.29 18.87 -2.20
CA LYS A 28 -0.02 19.99 -1.28
C LYS A 28 -1.21 20.95 -1.27
N THR A 29 -1.76 21.20 -0.09
CA THR A 29 -2.78 22.22 0.17
C THR A 29 -2.22 23.24 1.17
N PRO A 30 -2.83 24.43 1.32
CA PRO A 30 -2.39 25.40 2.32
C PRO A 30 -2.37 24.86 3.76
N ARG A 31 -3.17 23.82 4.05
CA ARG A 31 -3.25 23.16 5.37
C ARG A 31 -2.35 21.92 5.47
N GLY A 32 -1.48 21.69 4.50
CA GLY A 32 -0.59 20.51 4.44
C GLY A 32 -0.97 19.52 3.34
N LEU A 33 -0.44 18.29 3.44
CA LEU A 33 -0.68 17.24 2.46
C LEU A 33 -2.07 16.62 2.65
N ARG A 34 -2.84 16.50 1.57
CA ARG A 34 -4.12 15.80 1.54
C ARG A 34 -4.03 14.61 0.58
N THR A 35 -4.68 13.50 0.91
CA THR A 35 -4.81 12.37 0.00
C THR A 35 -5.58 12.79 -1.26
N LEU A 36 -4.97 12.56 -2.42
CA LEU A 36 -5.56 12.83 -3.73
C LEU A 36 -6.39 11.64 -4.19
N ASN A 37 -5.77 10.47 -4.28
CA ASN A 37 -6.36 9.20 -4.64
C ASN A 37 -5.47 8.03 -4.19
N THR A 38 -6.06 6.84 -4.19
CA THR A 38 -5.39 5.59 -3.83
C THR A 38 -5.72 4.53 -4.87
N VAL A 39 -4.69 3.95 -5.47
CA VAL A 39 -4.80 2.84 -6.42
C VAL A 39 -4.31 1.57 -5.72
N TRP A 40 -5.09 0.49 -5.76
CA TRP A 40 -4.72 -0.79 -5.14
C TRP A 40 -4.30 -1.80 -6.19
N ALA A 41 -3.51 -2.81 -5.82
CA ALA A 41 -3.20 -3.91 -6.71
C ALA A 41 -4.45 -4.75 -7.02
N GLN A 42 -4.47 -5.40 -8.18
CA GLN A 42 -5.54 -6.31 -8.60
C GLN A 42 -5.70 -7.47 -7.62
N HIS A 43 -4.59 -8.15 -7.33
CA HIS A 43 -4.56 -9.32 -6.46
C HIS A 43 -4.04 -8.93 -5.08
N LEU A 44 -4.90 -9.06 -4.07
CA LEU A 44 -4.56 -8.82 -2.67
C LEU A 44 -4.63 -10.14 -1.89
N SER A 45 -3.58 -10.46 -1.16
CA SER A 45 -3.52 -11.67 -0.32
C SER A 45 -4.55 -11.63 0.81
N GLU A 46 -4.89 -12.80 1.36
CA GLU A 46 -5.82 -12.88 2.49
C GLU A 46 -5.27 -12.15 3.73
N GLU A 47 -3.95 -12.19 3.97
CA GLU A 47 -3.26 -11.48 5.06
C GLU A 47 -3.55 -9.99 5.06
N VAL A 48 -3.52 -9.34 3.89
CA VAL A 48 -3.90 -7.94 3.71
C VAL A 48 -5.37 -7.75 4.02
N ARG A 49 -6.22 -8.61 3.47
CA ARG A 49 -7.67 -8.52 3.64
C ARG A 49 -8.06 -8.66 5.12
N ARG A 50 -7.33 -9.47 5.91
CA ARG A 50 -7.53 -9.60 7.36
C ARG A 50 -7.35 -8.28 8.11
N ARG A 51 -6.44 -7.41 7.67
CA ARG A 51 -6.21 -6.08 8.28
C ARG A 51 -7.43 -5.16 8.18
N PHE A 52 -8.38 -5.42 7.28
CA PHE A 52 -9.61 -4.64 7.11
C PHE A 52 -10.78 -5.12 7.99
N TYR A 53 -10.59 -6.16 8.81
CA TYR A 53 -11.64 -6.68 9.68
C TYR A 53 -11.17 -6.80 11.13
N LYS A 54 -11.91 -6.17 12.05
CA LYS A 54 -11.69 -6.39 13.49
C LYS A 54 -11.98 -7.84 13.90
N ASN A 55 -13.00 -8.45 13.31
CA ASN A 55 -13.33 -9.87 13.50
C ASN A 55 -13.42 -10.58 12.16
N TRP A 56 -12.32 -11.20 11.74
CA TRP A 56 -12.22 -11.89 10.45
C TRP A 56 -13.19 -13.07 10.33
N TYR A 57 -13.25 -13.93 11.36
CA TYR A 57 -14.00 -15.18 11.32
C TYR A 57 -15.51 -14.99 11.29
N LYS A 58 -16.03 -13.93 11.93
CA LYS A 58 -17.45 -13.56 11.86
C LYS A 58 -17.80 -12.68 10.65
N SER A 59 -16.82 -12.33 9.81
CA SER A 59 -17.04 -11.47 8.65
C SER A 59 -17.38 -12.25 7.39
N LYS A 60 -18.03 -11.57 6.43
CA LYS A 60 -18.27 -12.12 5.08
C LYS A 60 -17.03 -12.06 4.16
N LYS A 61 -15.90 -11.53 4.63
CA LYS A 61 -14.63 -11.45 3.88
C LYS A 61 -14.80 -10.89 2.46
N LYS A 62 -15.49 -9.75 2.33
CA LYS A 62 -15.80 -9.07 1.04
C LYS A 62 -14.90 -7.86 0.72
N ALA A 63 -13.87 -7.59 1.52
CA ALA A 63 -12.92 -6.52 1.25
C ALA A 63 -12.27 -6.72 -0.12
N PHE A 64 -12.22 -5.66 -0.93
CA PHE A 64 -11.61 -5.59 -2.27
C PHE A 64 -12.18 -6.52 -3.36
N THR A 65 -13.23 -7.30 -3.10
CA THR A 65 -13.80 -8.21 -4.13
C THR A 65 -14.39 -7.45 -5.32
N LYS A 66 -14.99 -6.28 -5.09
CA LYS A 66 -15.48 -5.40 -6.18
C LYS A 66 -14.34 -4.65 -6.87
N TYR A 67 -13.29 -4.30 -6.13
CA TYR A 67 -12.16 -3.55 -6.67
C TYR A 67 -11.33 -4.43 -7.62
N SER A 68 -11.06 -5.69 -7.24
CA SER A 68 -10.38 -6.66 -8.10
C SER A 68 -11.07 -6.81 -9.46
N LYS A 69 -12.41 -6.78 -9.49
CA LYS A 69 -13.20 -6.88 -10.73
C LYS A 69 -13.03 -5.67 -11.67
N LYS A 70 -12.58 -4.52 -11.16
CA LYS A 70 -12.29 -3.37 -12.03
C LYS A 70 -11.16 -3.67 -13.01
N TYR A 71 -10.24 -4.56 -12.65
CA TYR A 71 -9.15 -5.00 -13.53
C TYR A 71 -9.59 -6.04 -14.56
N GLU A 72 -10.79 -6.60 -14.45
CA GLU A 72 -11.33 -7.55 -15.43
C GLU A 72 -12.01 -6.81 -16.59
N ASN A 73 -12.68 -5.69 -16.30
CA ASN A 73 -13.44 -4.91 -17.28
C ASN A 73 -12.58 -3.77 -17.89
N ASP A 74 -12.71 -3.55 -19.19
CA ASP A 74 -11.95 -2.49 -19.89
C ASP A 74 -12.28 -1.07 -19.39
N THR A 75 -13.53 -0.81 -19.01
CA THR A 75 -13.93 0.45 -18.38
C THR A 75 -13.23 0.66 -17.05
N GLY A 76 -13.13 -0.37 -16.22
CA GLY A 76 -12.46 -0.29 -14.92
C GLY A 76 -10.95 -0.11 -15.04
N LYS A 77 -10.31 -0.77 -16.01
CA LYS A 77 -8.88 -0.54 -16.32
C LYS A 77 -8.62 0.92 -16.70
N LYS A 78 -9.47 1.51 -17.56
CA LYS A 78 -9.36 2.93 -17.95
C LYS A 78 -9.53 3.87 -16.75
N GLU A 79 -10.45 3.56 -15.82
CA GLU A 79 -10.59 4.34 -14.59
C GLU A 79 -9.31 4.31 -13.74
N ILE A 80 -8.70 3.13 -13.57
CA ILE A 80 -7.46 2.96 -12.80
C ILE A 80 -6.30 3.71 -13.47
N GLU A 81 -6.18 3.62 -14.79
CA GLU A 81 -5.15 4.34 -15.54
C GLU A 81 -5.34 5.85 -15.43
N ALA A 82 -6.58 6.35 -15.51
CA ALA A 82 -6.89 7.76 -15.31
C ALA A 82 -6.56 8.22 -13.87
N GLU A 83 -6.79 7.38 -12.85
CA GLU A 83 -6.37 7.65 -11.48
C GLU A 83 -4.84 7.73 -11.36
N LEU A 84 -4.10 6.83 -12.00
CA LEU A 84 -2.64 6.87 -12.03
C LEU A 84 -2.11 8.12 -12.74
N GLU A 85 -2.69 8.51 -13.88
CA GLU A 85 -2.30 9.74 -14.58
C GLU A 85 -2.62 11.00 -13.76
N LYS A 86 -3.77 11.03 -13.08
CA LYS A 86 -4.10 12.11 -12.14
C LYS A 86 -3.09 12.20 -11.00
N MET A 87 -2.62 11.05 -10.51
CA MET A 87 -1.58 10.98 -9.48
C MET A 87 -0.27 11.55 -10.01
N LYS A 88 0.21 11.09 -11.17
CA LYS A 88 1.45 11.60 -11.78
C LYS A 88 1.40 13.11 -12.01
N LYS A 89 0.25 13.65 -12.43
CA LYS A 89 0.09 15.07 -12.76
C LYS A 89 0.01 15.98 -11.53
N TYR A 90 -0.71 15.57 -10.49
CA TYR A 90 -1.07 16.47 -9.38
C TYR A 90 -0.49 16.09 -8.02
N ALA A 91 -0.05 14.85 -7.82
CA ALA A 91 0.51 14.44 -6.54
C ALA A 91 1.90 15.07 -6.36
N SER A 92 2.08 15.78 -5.26
CA SER A 92 3.38 16.30 -4.82
C SER A 92 4.21 15.23 -4.12
N VAL A 93 3.55 14.23 -3.52
CA VAL A 93 4.21 13.09 -2.85
C VAL A 93 3.47 11.81 -3.21
N VAL A 94 4.21 10.78 -3.59
CA VAL A 94 3.69 9.44 -3.87
C VAL A 94 4.21 8.48 -2.79
N ARG A 95 3.31 7.70 -2.19
CA ARG A 95 3.65 6.69 -1.19
C ARG A 95 3.14 5.33 -1.63
N VAL A 96 3.92 4.30 -1.34
CA VAL A 96 3.51 2.91 -1.57
C VAL A 96 2.85 2.39 -0.30
N LEU A 97 1.73 1.68 -0.45
CA LEU A 97 1.10 0.89 0.61
C LEU A 97 1.73 -0.49 0.58
N ALA A 98 2.38 -0.86 1.67
CA ALA A 98 3.02 -2.17 1.81
C ALA A 98 2.62 -2.82 3.13
N HIS A 99 2.60 -4.15 3.14
CA HIS A 99 2.37 -4.94 4.33
C HIS A 99 3.42 -6.05 4.46
N THR A 100 3.61 -6.53 5.68
CA THR A 100 4.36 -7.76 5.95
C THR A 100 3.48 -8.97 5.69
N GLN A 101 4.11 -10.09 5.30
CA GLN A 101 3.52 -11.44 5.34
C GLN A 101 2.99 -11.74 6.75
#